data_AF-A0A090REX9-F1
#
_entry.id   AF-A0A090REX9-F1
#
_cell.length_a   1.000
_cell.length_b   1.000
_cell.length_c   1.000
_cell.angle_alpha   90.00
_cell.angle_beta   90.00
_cell.angle_gamma   90.00
#
_symmetry.space_group_name_H-M   'P 1'
#
loop_
_entity.id
_entity.type
_entity.pdbx_description
1 polymer ?
#
loop_
_entity_poly.entity_id
_entity_poly.type
_entity_poly.pdbx_seq_one_letter_code
_entity_poly.pdbx_strand_id
1 'polypeptide(L)' 'MQLVDGPFQRLVGGWHFIELDADACKVELKLDFEFKNALVEAAFGKVFRELTNNMVQAFTVRAREIYAF' A
#
# COMPACT_ATOMS: atom_id res chain seq x y z
N MET A 1 -0.42 -10.31 0.17
CA MET A 1 0.99 -9.93 -0.07
C MET A 1 1.78 -10.17 1.21
N GLN A 2 3.02 -10.63 1.07
CA GLN A 2 3.93 -10.90 2.19
C GLN A 2 5.35 -10.44 1.83
N LEU A 3 6.17 -10.21 2.86
CA LEU A 3 7.56 -9.78 2.73
C LEU A 3 8.37 -10.76 1.88
N VAL A 4 9.07 -10.23 0.89
CA VAL A 4 10.05 -10.98 0.08
C VAL A 4 11.47 -10.57 0.49
N ASP A 5 11.74 -9.27 0.52
CA ASP A 5 12.99 -8.70 0.99
C ASP A 5 12.78 -7.26 1.50
N GLY A 6 13.75 -6.74 2.25
CA GLY A 6 13.83 -5.33 2.63
C GLY A 6 14.17 -5.05 4.10
N PRO A 7 13.98 -3.78 4.53
CA PRO A 7 14.29 -3.34 5.89
C PRO A 7 13.31 -3.85 6.96
N PHE A 8 12.31 -4.61 6.55
CA PHE A 8 11.24 -5.11 7.41
C PHE A 8 11.62 -6.47 8.01
N GLN A 9 11.28 -6.67 9.28
CA GLN A 9 11.24 -7.97 9.91
C GLN A 9 9.92 -8.69 9.57
N ARG A 10 8.83 -7.92 9.45
CA ARG A 10 7.53 -8.39 9.00
C ARG A 10 6.93 -7.34 8.07
N LEU A 11 6.33 -7.79 6.98
CA LEU A 11 5.48 -6.98 6.13
C LEU A 11 4.44 -7.92 5.53
N VAL A 12 3.19 -7.71 5.90
CA VAL A 12 2.06 -8.43 5.32
C VAL A 12 0.98 -7.43 4.99
N GLY A 13 0.18 -7.75 4.00
CA GLY A 13 -0.90 -6.87 3.63
C GLY A 13 -1.63 -7.32 2.39
N GLY A 14 -2.54 -6.46 1.96
CA GLY A 14 -3.34 -6.74 0.78
C GLY A 14 -4.24 -5.60 0.40
N TRP A 15 -4.70 -5.68 -0.83
CA TRP A 15 -5.71 -4.79 -1.38
C TRP A 15 -7.09 -5.29 -0.97
N HIS A 16 -7.93 -4.38 -0.51
CA HIS A 16 -9.35 -4.61 -0.29
C HIS A 16 -10.13 -3.68 -1.21
N PHE A 17 -11.12 -4.26 -1.87
CA PHE A 17 -12.03 -3.57 -2.76
C PHE A 17 -13.39 -3.59 -2.09
N ILE A 18 -13.91 -2.41 -1.80
CA ILE A 18 -15.21 -2.22 -1.18
C ILE A 18 -16.11 -1.65 -2.26
N GLU A 19 -17.13 -2.41 -2.65
CA GLU A 19 -18.13 -1.96 -3.61
C GLU A 19 -18.84 -0.70 -3.08
N LEU A 20 -18.99 0.30 -3.94
CA LEU A 20 -19.73 1.53 -3.65
C LEU A 20 -20.97 1.65 -4.54
N ASP A 21 -20.84 1.24 -5.80
CA ASP A 21 -21.90 1.17 -6.81
C ASP A 21 -21.51 0.16 -7.90
N ALA A 22 -22.37 -0.05 -8.90
CA ALA A 22 -22.14 -0.96 -10.02
C ALA A 22 -20.84 -0.67 -10.78
N ASP A 23 -20.48 0.60 -10.90
CA ASP A 23 -19.29 1.07 -11.65
C ASP A 23 -18.25 1.74 -10.74
N ALA A 24 -18.38 1.62 -9.41
CA ALA A 24 -17.49 2.29 -8.46
C ALA A 24 -17.11 1.43 -7.27
N CYS A 25 -15.83 1.50 -6.87
CA CYS A 25 -15.36 0.89 -5.63
C CYS A 25 -14.38 1.80 -4.90
N LYS A 26 -14.30 1.63 -3.58
CA LYS A 26 -13.22 2.15 -2.75
C LYS A 26 -12.11 1.11 -2.69
N VAL A 27 -10.89 1.54 -2.95
CA VAL A 27 -9.69 0.71 -2.82
C VAL A 27 -8.96 1.05 -1.52
N GLU A 28 -8.68 0.04 -0.71
CA GLU A 28 -7.89 0.17 0.51
C GLU A 28 -6.66 -0.72 0.43
N LEU A 29 -5.49 -0.15 0.76
CA LEU A 29 -4.27 -0.91 1.01
C LEU A 29 -4.08 -1.05 2.51
N LYS A 30 -4.19 -2.28 3.02
CA LYS A 30 -3.91 -2.59 4.43
C LYS A 30 -2.54 -3.23 4.54
N LEU A 31 -1.66 -2.61 5.33
CA LEU A 31 -0.32 -3.11 5.61
C LEU A 31 -0.12 -3.24 7.11
N ASP A 32 0.45 -4.35 7.54
CA ASP A 32 0.93 -4.63 8.88
C ASP A 32 2.41 -4.98 8.77
N PHE A 33 3.26 -4.24 9.47
CA PHE A 33 4.70 -4.34 9.31
C PHE A 33 5.46 -4.04 10.60
N GLU A 34 6.69 -4.54 10.63
CA GLU A 34 7.67 -4.35 11.70
C GLU A 34 9.04 -4.13 11.06
N PHE A 35 9.81 -3.14 11.53
CA PHE A 35 11.17 -2.88 11.07
C PHE A 35 12.20 -3.70 11.85
N LYS A 36 13.32 -4.04 11.20
CA LYS A 36 14.42 -4.79 11.83
C LYS A 36 15.13 -4.04 12.96
N ASN A 37 15.08 -2.70 12.99
CA ASN A 37 15.64 -1.89 14.07
C ASN A 37 15.04 -0.48 14.13
N ALA A 38 15.17 0.17 15.30
CA ALA A 38 14.60 1.48 15.60
C ALA A 38 15.20 2.64 14.76
N LEU A 39 16.44 2.52 14.29
CA LEU A 39 17.06 3.54 13.44
C LEU A 39 16.40 3.58 12.06
N VAL A 40 16.16 2.40 11.48
CA VAL A 40 15.42 2.24 10.22
C VAL A 40 13.98 2.72 10.38
N GLU A 41 13.32 2.37 11.49
CA GLU A 41 11.99 2.89 11.80
C GLU A 41 11.95 4.42 11.84
N ALA A 42 12.93 5.07 12.49
CA ALA A 42 13.01 6.53 12.54
C ALA A 42 13.23 7.16 11.16
N ALA A 43 14.06 6.55 10.31
CA ALA A 43 14.30 7.02 8.94
C ALA A 43 13.07 6.86 8.04
N PHE A 44 12.35 5.74 8.17
CA PHE A 44 11.22 5.41 7.30
C PHE A 44 9.88 5.90 7.82
N GLY A 45 9.70 6.14 9.12
CA GLY A 45 8.39 6.50 9.71
C GLY A 45 7.74 7.75 9.09
N LYS A 46 8.55 8.72 8.65
CA LYS A 46 8.07 9.92 7.94
C LYS A 46 7.69 9.62 6.48
N VAL A 47 8.50 8.82 5.79
CA VAL A 47 8.33 8.51 4.35
C VAL A 47 7.27 7.43 4.13
N PHE A 48 7.03 6.56 5.10
CA PHE A 48 6.16 5.39 4.95
C PHE A 48 4.71 5.78 4.62
N ARG A 49 4.18 6.83 5.26
CA ARG A 49 2.84 7.37 4.93
C ARG A 49 2.75 7.85 3.48
N GLU A 50 3.81 8.51 3.01
CA GLU A 50 3.89 9.01 1.65
C GLU A 50 4.01 7.85 0.65
N LEU A 51 4.79 6.82 0.98
CA LEU A 51 4.88 5.57 0.23
C LEU A 51 3.52 4.88 0.09
N THR A 52 2.75 4.74 1.17
CA THR A 52 1.42 4.11 1.11
C THR A 52 0.45 4.92 0.25
N ASN A 53 0.49 6.25 0.32
CA ASN A 53 -0.33 7.10 -0.55
C ASN A 53 0.06 6.95 -2.02
N ASN A 54 1.36 6.92 -2.30
CA ASN A 54 1.88 6.72 -3.66
C ASN A 54 1.47 5.36 -4.23
N MET A 55 1.42 4.31 -3.41
CA MET A 55 0.94 2.99 -3.84
C MET A 55 -0.53 3.01 -4.25
N VAL A 56 -1.42 3.63 -3.44
CA VAL A 56 -2.84 3.76 -3.77
C VAL A 56 -3.05 4.61 -5.03
N GLN A 57 -2.27 5.69 -5.16
CA GLN A 57 -2.32 6.54 -6.35
C GLN A 57 -1.86 5.79 -7.60
N ALA A 58 -0.73 5.09 -7.55
CA ALA A 58 -0.21 4.30 -8.66
C ALA A 58 -1.20 3.21 -9.08
N PHE A 59 -1.85 2.54 -8.12
CA PHE A 59 -2.92 1.59 -8.40
C PHE A 59 -4.09 2.25 -9.16
N THR A 60 -4.55 3.41 -8.68
CA THR A 60 -5.64 4.16 -9.31
C THR A 60 -5.30 4.59 -10.74
N VAL A 61 -4.08 5.10 -10.95
CA VAL A 61 -3.59 5.48 -12.28
C VAL A 61 -3.60 4.27 -13.21
N ARG A 62 -3.07 3.13 -12.75
CA ARG A 62 -3.04 1.91 -13.55
C ARG A 62 -4.43 1.37 -13.87
N ALA A 63 -5.37 1.47 -12.94
CA ALA A 63 -6.76 1.09 -13.18
C ALA A 63 -7.39 1.95 -14.29
N ARG A 64 -7.17 3.27 -14.28
CA ARG A 64 -7.63 4.16 -15.37
C ARG A 64 -7.04 3.79 -16.73
N GLU A 65 -5.76 3.43 -16.78
CA GLU A 65 -5.13 3.01 -18.05
C GLU A 65 -5.73 1.73 -18.63
N ILE A 66 -6.05 0.74 -17.79
CA ILE A 66 -6.57 -0.56 -18.24
C ILE A 66 -8.05 -0.50 -18.58
N TYR A 67 -8.83 0.21 -17.76
CA TYR A 67 -10.29 0.17 -17.80
C TYR A 67 -10.93 1.46 -18.34
N ALA A 68 -10.13 2.48 -18.66
CA ALA A 68 -10.55 3.72 -19.31
C ALA A 68 -11.68 4.49 -18.58
N PHE A 69 -11.60 4.56 -17.25
CA PHE A 69 -12.45 5.45 -16.44
C PHE A 69 -11.96 6.91 -16.49
#